data_AF-A0A074VUX0-F1
#
_entry.id   AF-A0A074VUX0-F1
#
_cell.length_a   1.000
_cell.length_b   1.000
_cell.length_c   1.000
_cell.angle_alpha   90.00
_cell.angle_beta   90.00
_cell.angle_gamma   90.00
#
_symmetry.space_group_name_H-M   'P 1'
#
loop_
_entity.id
_entity.type
_entity.pdbx_description
1 polymer ?
#
loop_
_entity_poly.entity_id
_entity_poly.type
_entity_poly.pdbx_seq_one_letter_code
_entity_poly.pdbx_strand_id
1 'polypeptide(L)'
;TTGNDLYFNMSAPSTYSWLAFGIGGQMKNSFMFIGYPSSNGSGVTLSPRLSTGHSQPQYTSSKEVQVRSSSINNGTYQLMGVCYNCTAWSLGTMDTTSTNQPFIFALGPSTDTISSDSMSQNIAQHTMYNSFSMDMTQAAFSGSNTPALNSGGNSGSTHGGSSSGSSHAASENVYNRVHGIFMAIAFVILFPLGVLVLRLGHSVIGHGIIQALAYCFVIIGFGTGIYLSDKFGYNEYNTAHQIIGLVLFALLAIQALGGLIHHLLFRRGHKTIIGKVHMFLGIGLIILGIVNVPLGLNQAGDSNYNTAYIIVVAILGAIYLALRFFALWRNRRETKREGSEKGVLRRGSSSDEAAVI
;
A
#
# COMPACT_ATOMS: atom_id res chain seq x y z
N THR A 1 -25.07 -8.80 38.79
CA THR A 1 -23.73 -8.41 39.30
C THR A 1 -23.04 -7.58 38.24
N THR A 2 -22.80 -6.30 38.50
CA THR A 2 -22.12 -5.34 37.61
C THR A 2 -20.61 -5.56 37.60
N GLY A 3 -20.18 -6.73 37.12
CA GLY A 3 -18.76 -6.96 36.86
C GLY A 3 -18.39 -6.22 35.58
N ASN A 4 -17.40 -5.32 35.63
CA ASN A 4 -16.80 -4.73 34.43
C ASN A 4 -15.81 -5.70 33.75
N ASP A 5 -15.92 -6.99 34.06
CA ASP A 5 -15.00 -8.03 33.62
C ASP A 5 -15.52 -8.66 32.33
N LEU A 6 -14.65 -8.78 31.35
CA LEU A 6 -14.95 -9.39 30.07
C LEU A 6 -14.38 -10.81 30.05
N TYR A 7 -15.26 -11.79 30.01
CA TYR A 7 -14.91 -13.18 29.76
C TYR A 7 -15.12 -13.47 28.30
N PHE A 8 -14.12 -14.09 27.66
CA PHE A 8 -14.19 -14.36 26.25
C PHE A 8 -13.51 -15.68 25.89
N ASN A 9 -13.92 -16.19 24.74
CA ASN A 9 -13.28 -17.32 24.12
C ASN A 9 -13.12 -17.04 22.62
N MET A 10 -11.96 -17.38 22.08
CA MET A 10 -11.63 -17.21 20.67
C MET A 10 -11.09 -18.52 20.11
N SER A 11 -11.53 -18.83 18.89
CA SER A 11 -11.12 -20.01 18.14
C SER A 11 -10.86 -19.63 16.69
N ALA A 12 -9.75 -20.09 16.12
CA ALA A 12 -9.43 -19.87 14.71
C ALA A 12 -8.51 -20.98 14.18
N PRO A 13 -8.49 -21.23 12.86
CA PRO A 13 -7.52 -22.14 12.26
C PRO A 13 -6.08 -21.73 12.58
N SER A 14 -5.24 -22.68 12.97
CA SER A 14 -3.82 -22.45 13.26
C SER A 14 -2.95 -22.30 12.00
N THR A 15 -3.59 -22.19 10.83
CA THR A 15 -2.93 -21.84 9.56
C THR A 15 -2.57 -20.36 9.50
N TYR A 16 -3.19 -19.52 10.32
CA TYR A 16 -2.87 -18.10 10.45
C TYR A 16 -1.84 -17.88 11.55
N SER A 17 -0.92 -16.94 11.37
CA SER A 17 0.13 -16.63 12.35
C SER A 17 -0.37 -16.13 13.71
N TRP A 18 -1.55 -15.50 13.73
CA TRP A 18 -2.18 -14.95 14.93
C TRP A 18 -3.69 -14.76 14.71
N LEU A 19 -4.45 -14.68 15.81
CA LEU A 19 -5.90 -14.37 15.82
C LEU A 19 -6.19 -13.21 16.78
N ALA A 20 -7.21 -12.41 16.50
CA ALA A 20 -7.60 -11.33 17.40
C ALA A 20 -9.09 -10.96 17.30
N PHE A 21 -9.60 -10.39 18.38
CA PHE A 21 -10.77 -9.51 18.33
C PHE A 21 -10.48 -8.19 19.04
N GLY A 22 -11.25 -7.16 18.70
CA GLY A 22 -11.18 -5.84 19.30
C GLY A 22 -12.56 -5.30 19.64
N ILE A 23 -12.60 -4.49 20.70
CA ILE A 23 -13.79 -3.76 21.13
C ILE A 23 -13.80 -2.40 20.43
N GLY A 24 -14.82 -2.14 19.63
CA GLY A 24 -14.96 -0.94 18.81
C GLY A 24 -15.31 -1.26 17.35
N GLY A 25 -15.71 -0.23 16.60
CA GLY A 25 -16.11 -0.38 15.19
C GLY A 25 -14.97 -0.36 14.16
N GLN A 26 -13.75 -0.06 14.59
CA GLN A 26 -12.57 0.05 13.73
C GLN A 26 -11.29 -0.15 14.54
N MET A 27 -10.15 -0.28 13.86
CA MET A 27 -8.84 -0.46 14.51
C MET A 27 -8.49 0.72 15.41
N LYS A 28 -8.63 1.96 14.92
CA LYS A 28 -8.36 3.18 15.68
C LYS A 28 -9.22 3.27 16.94
N ASN A 29 -8.56 3.54 18.07
CA ASN A 29 -9.12 3.70 19.42
C ASN A 29 -9.72 2.42 20.04
N SER A 30 -9.55 1.26 19.41
CA SER A 30 -10.04 -0.01 19.95
C SER A 30 -9.10 -0.60 21.00
N PHE A 31 -9.69 -1.42 21.87
CA PHE A 31 -8.95 -2.30 22.78
C PHE A 31 -9.01 -3.74 22.25
N MET A 32 -7.85 -4.32 22.01
CA MET A 32 -7.68 -5.57 21.26
C MET A 32 -7.08 -6.68 22.10
N PHE A 33 -7.49 -7.91 21.80
CA PHE A 33 -6.97 -9.14 22.37
C PHE A 33 -6.37 -9.96 21.24
N ILE A 34 -5.04 -10.06 21.22
CA ILE A 34 -4.30 -10.73 20.15
C ILE A 34 -3.69 -12.01 20.72
N GLY A 35 -3.99 -13.14 20.10
CA GLY A 35 -3.41 -14.45 20.39
C GLY A 35 -2.42 -14.88 19.31
N TYR A 36 -1.32 -15.49 19.70
CA TYR A 36 -0.38 -16.17 18.80
C TYR A 36 0.27 -17.37 19.51
N PRO A 37 0.86 -18.33 18.78
CA PRO A 37 1.48 -19.50 19.40
C PRO A 37 2.54 -19.11 20.44
N SER A 38 2.47 -19.75 21.61
CA SER A 38 3.50 -19.64 22.64
C SER A 38 4.81 -20.29 22.18
N SER A 39 5.92 -19.97 22.84
CA SER A 39 7.26 -20.45 22.46
C SER A 39 7.37 -21.99 22.42
N ASN A 40 6.60 -22.66 23.27
CA ASN A 40 6.51 -24.11 23.38
C ASN A 40 5.60 -24.77 22.33
N GLY A 41 4.89 -23.98 21.50
CA GLY A 41 4.02 -24.45 20.43
C GLY A 41 2.75 -25.19 20.85
N SER A 42 2.45 -25.31 22.14
CA SER A 42 1.30 -26.07 22.65
C SER A 42 0.12 -25.18 23.09
N GLY A 43 0.37 -23.90 23.33
CA GLY A 43 -0.61 -22.93 23.81
C GLY A 43 -0.61 -21.63 23.01
N VAL A 44 -1.33 -20.64 23.52
CA VAL A 44 -1.49 -19.33 22.89
C VAL A 44 -1.09 -18.25 23.88
N THR A 45 -0.13 -17.42 23.49
CA THR A 45 0.22 -16.19 24.19
C THR A 45 -0.84 -15.14 23.90
N LEU A 46 -1.45 -14.60 24.95
CA LEU A 46 -2.48 -13.56 24.86
C LEU A 46 -1.87 -12.18 25.16
N SER A 47 -2.03 -11.25 24.23
CA SER A 47 -1.52 -9.88 24.30
C SER A 47 -2.67 -8.88 24.24
N PRO A 48 -2.98 -8.16 25.34
CA PRO A 48 -3.87 -7.01 25.31
C PRO A 48 -3.16 -5.81 24.67
N ARG A 49 -3.77 -5.21 23.66
CA ARG A 49 -3.19 -4.09 22.92
C ARG A 49 -4.16 -2.93 22.72
N LEU A 50 -3.61 -1.72 22.73
CA LEU A 50 -4.32 -0.50 22.33
C LEU A 50 -3.88 -0.08 20.93
N SER A 51 -4.84 0.39 20.15
CA SER A 51 -4.56 0.99 18.86
C SER A 51 -4.98 2.45 18.84
N THR A 52 -4.08 3.33 18.39
CA THR A 52 -4.35 4.77 18.20
C THR A 52 -4.68 5.10 16.74
N GLY A 53 -4.64 4.12 15.84
CA GLY A 53 -4.78 4.33 14.40
C GLY A 53 -4.83 3.03 13.59
N HIS A 54 -4.32 3.06 12.36
CA HIS A 54 -4.17 1.91 11.46
C HIS A 54 -2.69 1.46 11.40
N SER A 55 -2.06 1.39 12.56
CA SER A 55 -0.67 0.94 12.75
C SER A 55 -0.62 -0.20 13.77
N GLN A 56 0.50 -0.92 13.86
CA GLN A 56 0.63 -2.05 14.78
C GLN A 56 0.17 -1.67 16.21
N PRO A 57 -0.87 -2.32 16.76
CA PRO A 57 -1.33 -2.07 18.12
C PRO A 57 -0.22 -2.39 19.11
N GLN A 58 -0.13 -1.59 20.18
CA GLN A 58 0.93 -1.71 21.18
C GLN A 58 0.40 -2.37 22.44
N TYR A 59 1.23 -3.23 23.04
CA TYR A 59 0.91 -3.89 24.31
C TYR A 59 0.56 -2.85 25.38
N THR A 60 -0.43 -3.15 26.20
CA THR A 60 -0.80 -2.34 27.36
C THR A 60 -0.85 -3.18 28.63
N SER A 61 -0.28 -2.65 29.70
CA SER A 61 -0.43 -3.17 31.06
C SER A 61 -1.51 -2.43 31.86
N SER A 62 -2.27 -1.52 31.22
CA SER A 62 -3.30 -0.72 31.89
C SER A 62 -4.53 -1.52 32.34
N LYS A 63 -4.67 -2.74 31.83
CA LYS A 63 -5.75 -3.67 32.14
C LYS A 63 -5.16 -5.03 32.47
N GLU A 64 -5.75 -5.70 33.45
CA GLU A 64 -5.35 -7.04 33.85
C GLU A 64 -6.04 -8.07 32.96
N VAL A 65 -5.25 -8.87 32.25
CA VAL A 65 -5.74 -9.92 31.35
C VAL A 65 -5.08 -11.24 31.72
N GLN A 66 -5.90 -12.27 31.95
CA GLN A 66 -5.43 -13.60 32.34
C GLN A 66 -5.93 -14.65 31.36
N VAL A 67 -5.03 -15.53 30.92
CA VAL A 67 -5.37 -16.75 30.20
C VAL A 67 -5.95 -17.76 31.20
N ARG A 68 -7.14 -18.27 30.93
CA ARG A 68 -7.79 -19.33 31.71
C ARG A 68 -7.46 -20.71 31.17
N SER A 69 -7.49 -20.84 29.85
CA SER A 69 -7.04 -22.03 29.14
C SER A 69 -6.58 -21.65 27.74
N SER A 70 -5.59 -22.35 27.23
CA SER A 70 -5.13 -22.21 25.85
C SER A 70 -4.63 -23.53 25.32
N SER A 71 -4.93 -23.85 24.07
CA SER A 71 -4.37 -25.01 23.39
C SER A 71 -4.30 -24.80 21.88
N ILE A 72 -3.39 -25.53 21.24
CA ILE A 72 -3.31 -25.66 19.80
C ILE A 72 -3.53 -27.13 19.46
N ASN A 73 -4.75 -27.49 19.05
CA ASN A 73 -5.15 -28.88 18.80
C ASN A 73 -5.84 -29.00 17.45
N ASN A 74 -5.55 -30.07 16.70
CA ASN A 74 -6.17 -30.38 15.40
C ASN A 74 -6.22 -29.17 14.44
N GLY A 75 -5.12 -28.42 14.34
CA GLY A 75 -5.03 -27.28 13.45
C GLY A 75 -5.89 -26.08 13.87
N THR A 76 -6.25 -25.96 15.16
CA THR A 76 -7.11 -24.89 15.68
C THR A 76 -6.51 -24.29 16.95
N TYR A 77 -6.43 -22.95 17.00
CA TYR A 77 -6.22 -22.21 18.23
C TYR A 77 -7.47 -22.22 19.07
N GLN A 78 -7.32 -22.50 20.36
CA GLN A 78 -8.38 -22.35 21.36
C GLN A 78 -7.83 -21.53 22.51
N LEU A 79 -8.49 -20.42 22.84
CA LEU A 79 -8.06 -19.53 23.91
C LEU A 79 -9.25 -18.98 24.67
N MET A 80 -9.26 -19.21 25.97
CA MET A 80 -10.19 -18.63 26.92
C MET A 80 -9.47 -17.65 27.81
N GLY A 81 -10.01 -16.44 27.92
CA GLY A 81 -9.40 -15.35 28.67
C GLY A 81 -10.42 -14.60 29.52
N VAL A 82 -9.91 -13.91 30.53
CA VAL A 82 -10.66 -12.91 31.30
C VAL A 82 -9.88 -11.60 31.28
N CYS A 83 -10.59 -10.50 31.11
CA CYS A 83 -10.07 -9.16 31.20
C CYS A 83 -10.82 -8.42 32.31
N TYR A 84 -10.12 -8.01 33.36
CA TYR A 84 -10.75 -7.37 34.51
C TYR A 84 -10.92 -5.87 34.30
N ASN A 85 -12.12 -5.36 34.61
CA ASN A 85 -12.48 -3.96 34.45
C ASN A 85 -12.20 -3.39 33.03
N CYS A 86 -12.60 -4.12 31.99
CA CYS A 86 -12.27 -3.86 30.59
C CYS A 86 -13.39 -3.26 29.75
N THR A 87 -14.48 -2.84 30.40
CA THR A 87 -15.57 -2.10 29.74
C THR A 87 -15.22 -0.65 29.41
N ALA A 88 -14.12 -0.12 29.96
CA ALA A 88 -13.63 1.22 29.64
C ALA A 88 -12.09 1.24 29.60
N TRP A 89 -11.51 1.96 28.65
CA TRP A 89 -10.07 2.19 28.50
C TRP A 89 -9.78 3.64 28.11
N SER A 90 -8.52 4.01 28.00
CA SER A 90 -8.10 5.41 27.76
C SER A 90 -8.59 6.01 26.44
N LEU A 91 -8.96 5.18 25.46
CA LEU A 91 -9.35 5.60 24.11
C LEU A 91 -10.82 5.32 23.78
N GLY A 92 -11.58 4.66 24.67
CA GLY A 92 -12.95 4.25 24.38
C GLY A 92 -13.62 3.43 25.48
N THR A 93 -14.87 3.05 25.21
CA THR A 93 -15.74 2.31 26.13
C THR A 93 -16.54 1.24 25.38
N MET A 94 -16.94 0.20 26.11
CA MET A 94 -17.94 -0.79 25.71
C MET A 94 -19.26 -0.46 26.41
N ASP A 95 -20.34 -0.33 25.65
CA ASP A 95 -21.68 -0.21 26.20
C ASP A 95 -22.25 -1.61 26.46
N THR A 96 -22.24 -2.02 27.73
CA THR A 96 -22.75 -3.33 28.15
C THR A 96 -24.28 -3.42 28.14
N THR A 97 -24.98 -2.32 27.82
CA THR A 97 -26.44 -2.25 27.72
C THR A 97 -26.94 -2.16 26.28
N SER A 98 -26.03 -2.00 25.31
CA SER A 98 -26.37 -1.89 23.89
C SER A 98 -26.78 -3.24 23.29
N THR A 99 -27.84 -3.23 22.49
CA THR A 99 -28.25 -4.38 21.65
C THR A 99 -27.42 -4.50 20.36
N ASN A 100 -26.52 -3.54 20.10
CA ASN A 100 -25.73 -3.46 18.87
C ASN A 100 -24.31 -2.91 19.14
N GLN A 101 -23.59 -3.50 20.11
CA GLN A 101 -22.23 -3.11 20.45
C GLN A 101 -21.26 -3.54 19.34
N PRO A 102 -20.46 -2.62 18.75
CA PRO A 102 -19.52 -2.96 17.70
C PRO A 102 -18.25 -3.66 18.22
N PHE A 103 -17.83 -4.65 17.46
CA PHE A 103 -16.59 -5.40 17.60
C PHE A 103 -15.94 -5.58 16.23
N ILE A 104 -14.65 -5.90 16.25
CA ILE A 104 -13.88 -6.28 15.06
C ILE A 104 -13.14 -7.58 15.34
N PHE A 105 -12.85 -8.34 14.29
CA PHE A 105 -11.94 -9.48 14.37
C PHE A 105 -10.90 -9.40 13.25
N ALA A 106 -9.77 -10.06 13.47
CA ALA A 106 -8.70 -10.13 12.49
C ALA A 106 -7.89 -11.44 12.64
N LEU A 107 -7.36 -11.94 11.53
CA LEU A 107 -6.45 -13.07 11.44
C LEU A 107 -5.19 -12.62 10.69
N GLY A 108 -4.03 -13.02 11.21
CA GLY A 108 -2.72 -12.74 10.62
C GLY A 108 -2.52 -13.35 9.23
N PRO A 109 -1.35 -13.17 8.60
CA PRO A 109 -1.00 -13.90 7.38
C PRO A 109 -0.82 -15.40 7.64
N SER A 110 -1.08 -16.22 6.63
CA SER A 110 -0.79 -17.67 6.66
C SER A 110 0.62 -18.03 6.20
N THR A 111 1.39 -17.05 5.73
CA THR A 111 2.78 -17.21 5.28
C THR A 111 3.79 -17.01 6.40
N ASP A 112 3.35 -16.41 7.50
CA ASP A 112 4.21 -15.99 8.60
C ASP A 112 4.10 -17.00 9.74
N THR A 113 5.16 -17.15 10.51
CA THR A 113 5.20 -18.00 11.70
C THR A 113 5.56 -17.18 12.92
N ILE A 114 4.80 -17.35 13.99
CA ILE A 114 5.06 -16.73 15.29
C ILE A 114 5.13 -17.84 16.32
N SER A 115 6.15 -17.79 17.17
CA SER A 115 6.29 -18.63 18.36
C SER A 115 6.98 -17.78 19.42
N SER A 116 6.20 -17.24 20.36
CA SER A 116 6.71 -16.24 21.30
C SER A 116 5.83 -16.13 22.54
N ASP A 117 6.47 -16.05 23.72
CA ASP A 117 5.79 -15.75 24.99
C ASP A 117 5.76 -14.23 25.27
N SER A 118 6.40 -13.42 24.42
CA SER A 118 6.41 -11.98 24.60
C SER A 118 5.05 -11.39 24.26
N MET A 119 4.42 -10.69 25.20
CA MET A 119 3.18 -9.95 24.96
C MET A 119 3.37 -8.74 24.01
N SER A 120 4.60 -8.33 23.72
CA SER A 120 4.92 -7.22 22.80
C SER A 120 5.47 -7.70 21.45
N GLN A 121 5.22 -8.95 21.08
CA GLN A 121 5.68 -9.53 19.81
C GLN A 121 5.24 -8.69 18.60
N ASN A 122 6.16 -8.41 17.67
CA ASN A 122 5.80 -7.79 16.40
C ASN A 122 4.95 -8.75 15.58
N ILE A 123 3.87 -8.23 15.01
CA ILE A 123 2.90 -9.00 14.23
C ILE A 123 2.76 -8.37 12.86
N ALA A 124 2.69 -9.21 11.82
CA ALA A 124 2.37 -8.74 10.48
C ALA A 124 0.90 -8.31 10.38
N GLN A 125 0.60 -7.46 9.40
CA GLN A 125 -0.76 -6.99 9.14
C GLN A 125 -1.70 -8.15 8.85
N HIS A 126 -2.94 -8.06 9.35
CA HIS A 126 -3.94 -9.09 9.12
C HIS A 126 -4.26 -9.29 7.64
N THR A 127 -4.53 -10.54 7.24
CA THR A 127 -4.99 -10.88 5.89
C THR A 127 -6.49 -11.06 5.80
N MET A 128 -7.14 -11.34 6.93
CA MET A 128 -8.60 -11.43 7.04
C MET A 128 -9.04 -10.61 8.24
N TYR A 129 -10.05 -9.78 8.06
CA TYR A 129 -10.63 -8.99 9.12
C TYR A 129 -12.05 -8.57 8.75
N ASN A 130 -12.89 -8.32 9.75
CA ASN A 130 -14.21 -7.72 9.55
C ASN A 130 -14.73 -7.11 10.86
N SER A 131 -15.87 -6.43 10.78
CA SER A 131 -16.65 -5.99 11.94
C SER A 131 -17.88 -6.87 12.14
N PHE A 132 -18.35 -6.90 13.39
CA PHE A 132 -19.60 -7.53 13.78
C PHE A 132 -20.17 -6.77 14.97
N SER A 133 -21.44 -7.00 15.29
CA SER A 133 -22.04 -6.47 16.50
C SER A 133 -22.58 -7.58 17.39
N MET A 134 -22.63 -7.30 18.68
CA MET A 134 -23.21 -8.18 19.68
C MET A 134 -24.27 -7.45 20.50
N ASP A 135 -25.33 -8.18 20.85
CA ASP A 135 -26.31 -7.74 21.83
C ASP A 135 -25.76 -8.03 23.23
N MET A 136 -25.31 -6.97 23.90
CA MET A 136 -24.66 -7.08 25.21
C MET A 136 -25.68 -7.40 26.32
N THR A 137 -26.96 -7.11 26.10
CA THR A 137 -28.02 -7.45 27.06
C THR A 137 -28.22 -8.96 27.19
N GLN A 138 -27.92 -9.71 26.13
CA GLN A 138 -27.94 -11.18 26.10
C GLN A 138 -26.60 -11.80 26.50
N ALA A 139 -25.50 -11.06 26.39
CA ALA A 139 -24.15 -11.54 26.73
C ALA A 139 -23.82 -11.43 28.23
N ALA A 140 -24.62 -10.67 29.00
CA ALA A 140 -24.44 -10.55 30.44
C ALA A 140 -24.74 -11.86 31.17
N PHE A 141 -23.81 -12.34 31.99
CA PHE A 141 -24.02 -13.53 32.82
C PHE A 141 -23.61 -13.26 34.27
N SER A 142 -24.19 -14.01 35.20
CA SER A 142 -23.84 -13.96 36.63
C SER A 142 -23.13 -15.26 37.01
N GLY A 143 -21.80 -15.22 37.14
CA GLY A 143 -20.97 -16.36 37.53
C GLY A 143 -19.47 -16.05 37.45
N SER A 144 -18.63 -16.86 38.09
CA SER A 144 -17.16 -16.73 38.05
C SER A 144 -16.49 -17.59 36.98
N ASN A 145 -17.24 -18.51 36.37
CA ASN A 145 -16.71 -19.44 35.37
C ASN A 145 -16.83 -18.80 33.98
N THR A 146 -15.71 -18.76 33.24
CA THR A 146 -15.75 -18.53 31.79
C THR A 146 -16.75 -19.50 31.16
N PRO A 147 -17.71 -19.06 30.33
CA PRO A 147 -18.58 -19.98 29.60
C PRO A 147 -17.73 -20.98 28.82
N ALA A 148 -17.85 -22.27 29.16
CA ALA A 148 -17.09 -23.32 28.48
C ALA A 148 -17.54 -23.40 27.02
N LEU A 149 -16.58 -23.52 26.09
CA LEU A 149 -16.87 -24.09 24.78
C LEU A 149 -17.42 -25.50 24.99
N ASN A 150 -18.69 -25.74 24.66
CA ASN A 150 -19.17 -27.11 24.52
C ASN A 150 -18.49 -27.73 23.28
N SER A 151 -17.33 -28.37 23.48
CA SER A 151 -16.54 -29.06 22.44
C SER A 151 -17.21 -30.33 21.87
N GLY A 152 -18.53 -30.45 21.91
CA GLY A 152 -19.26 -31.67 21.52
C GLY A 152 -20.62 -31.44 20.86
N GLY A 153 -21.04 -30.20 20.62
CA GLY A 153 -22.24 -29.90 19.83
C GLY A 153 -21.84 -29.35 18.48
N ASN A 154 -22.47 -29.83 17.40
CA ASN A 154 -22.47 -29.16 16.10
C ASN A 154 -22.53 -27.64 16.32
N SER A 155 -21.44 -26.92 16.06
CA SER A 155 -21.29 -25.49 16.33
C SER A 155 -22.12 -24.66 15.35
N GLY A 156 -23.45 -24.77 15.46
CA GLY A 156 -24.41 -23.77 15.05
C GLY A 156 -24.86 -23.04 16.31
N SER A 157 -24.06 -22.10 16.80
CA SER A 157 -24.52 -21.10 17.75
C SER A 157 -25.65 -20.31 17.08
N THR A 158 -26.89 -20.54 17.53
CA THR A 158 -28.13 -19.92 17.03
C THR A 158 -28.30 -18.46 17.41
N HIS A 159 -27.33 -17.85 18.12
CA HIS A 159 -27.29 -16.41 18.36
C HIS A 159 -26.27 -15.80 17.39
N GLY A 160 -26.69 -15.67 16.12
CA GLY A 160 -25.91 -15.02 15.09
C GLY A 160 -25.89 -13.51 15.33
N GLY A 161 -24.75 -12.97 15.77
CA GLY A 161 -24.48 -11.55 15.58
C GLY A 161 -24.71 -11.20 14.12
N SER A 162 -25.53 -10.19 13.85
CA SER A 162 -25.89 -9.79 12.50
C SER A 162 -24.64 -9.25 11.80
N SER A 163 -24.01 -10.05 10.94
CA SER A 163 -22.89 -9.61 10.12
C SER A 163 -23.38 -8.73 8.96
N SER A 164 -23.80 -7.50 9.25
CA SER A 164 -24.14 -6.51 8.22
C SER A 164 -22.89 -5.80 7.68
N GLY A 165 -21.86 -6.55 7.29
CA GLY A 165 -20.55 -6.02 6.91
C GLY A 165 -20.04 -6.63 5.62
N SER A 166 -20.22 -5.91 4.51
CA SER A 166 -19.49 -6.13 3.24
C SER A 166 -18.02 -6.45 3.55
N SER A 167 -17.45 -7.51 2.98
CA SER A 167 -16.07 -7.94 3.22
C SER A 167 -15.05 -6.84 2.89
N HIS A 168 -14.70 -6.00 3.88
CA HIS A 168 -13.81 -4.84 3.74
C HIS A 168 -12.41 -5.25 3.27
N ALA A 169 -11.92 -6.42 3.67
CA ALA A 169 -10.64 -6.96 3.21
C ALA A 169 -10.60 -7.22 1.69
N ALA A 170 -11.69 -7.67 1.08
CA ALA A 170 -11.71 -7.94 -0.35
C ALA A 170 -11.71 -6.63 -1.16
N SER A 171 -12.47 -5.62 -0.72
CA SER A 171 -12.52 -4.32 -1.40
C SER A 171 -11.22 -3.55 -1.24
N GLU A 172 -10.63 -3.49 -0.04
CA GLU A 172 -9.32 -2.84 0.21
C GLU A 172 -8.24 -3.40 -0.72
N ASN A 173 -8.15 -4.74 -0.80
CA ASN A 173 -7.19 -5.43 -1.65
C ASN A 173 -7.36 -5.09 -3.14
N VAL A 174 -8.59 -4.93 -3.62
CA VAL A 174 -8.84 -4.57 -5.04
C VAL A 174 -8.39 -3.14 -5.32
N TYR A 175 -8.78 -2.17 -4.49
CA TYR A 175 -8.39 -0.77 -4.72
C TYR A 175 -6.88 -0.56 -4.55
N ASN A 176 -6.24 -1.24 -3.58
CA ASN A 176 -4.77 -1.19 -3.41
C ASN A 176 -4.05 -1.70 -4.66
N ARG A 177 -4.53 -2.81 -5.24
CA ARG A 177 -3.97 -3.35 -6.50
C ARG A 177 -4.17 -2.39 -7.67
N VAL A 178 -5.36 -1.79 -7.81
CA VAL A 178 -5.62 -0.81 -8.89
C VAL A 178 -4.72 0.42 -8.73
N HIS A 179 -4.61 0.98 -7.53
CA HIS A 179 -3.71 2.10 -7.23
C HIS A 179 -2.27 1.77 -7.63
N GLY A 180 -1.72 0.68 -7.10
CA GLY A 180 -0.34 0.28 -7.32
C GLY A 180 -0.03 -0.02 -8.80
N ILE A 181 -0.88 -0.79 -9.49
CA ILE A 181 -0.67 -1.17 -10.90
C ILE A 181 -0.72 0.07 -11.80
N PHE A 182 -1.72 0.94 -11.64
CA PHE A 182 -1.85 2.13 -12.49
C PHE A 182 -0.69 3.10 -12.27
N MET A 183 -0.29 3.33 -11.01
CA MET A 183 0.86 4.18 -10.69
C MET A 183 2.17 3.58 -11.22
N ALA A 184 2.39 2.27 -11.07
CA ALA A 184 3.59 1.61 -11.58
C ALA A 184 3.69 1.69 -13.11
N ILE A 185 2.59 1.41 -13.83
CA ILE A 185 2.55 1.53 -15.30
C ILE A 185 2.85 2.97 -15.73
N ALA A 186 2.25 3.97 -15.08
CA ALA A 186 2.47 5.37 -15.41
C ALA A 186 3.96 5.77 -15.25
N PHE A 187 4.55 5.52 -14.08
CA PHE A 187 5.90 6.00 -13.74
C PHE A 187 7.04 5.14 -14.26
N VAL A 188 6.88 3.82 -14.33
CA VAL A 188 7.95 2.91 -14.77
C VAL A 188 7.96 2.76 -16.28
N ILE A 189 6.80 2.84 -16.94
CA ILE A 189 6.66 2.53 -18.37
C ILE A 189 6.29 3.77 -19.17
N LEU A 190 5.10 4.35 -18.95
CA LEU A 190 4.54 5.34 -19.88
C LEU A 190 5.31 6.67 -19.88
N PHE A 191 5.64 7.23 -18.70
CA PHE A 191 6.39 8.49 -18.63
C PHE A 191 7.79 8.38 -19.28
N PRO A 192 8.63 7.38 -18.96
CA PRO A 192 9.89 7.16 -19.66
C PRO A 192 9.72 6.90 -21.16
N LEU A 193 8.70 6.13 -21.56
CA LEU A 193 8.40 5.85 -22.97
C LEU A 193 8.08 7.14 -23.74
N GLY A 194 7.31 8.05 -23.15
CA GLY A 194 7.02 9.36 -23.75
C GLY A 194 8.29 10.18 -23.98
N VAL A 195 9.28 10.11 -23.07
CA VAL A 195 10.59 10.75 -23.27
C VAL A 195 11.38 10.04 -24.37
N LEU A 196 11.33 8.71 -24.44
CA LEU A 196 12.01 7.92 -25.48
C LEU A 196 11.48 8.29 -26.88
N VAL A 197 10.16 8.39 -27.06
CA VAL A 197 9.54 8.79 -28.34
C VAL A 197 9.97 10.19 -28.76
N LEU A 198 10.09 11.14 -27.83
CA LEU A 198 10.60 12.47 -28.13
C LEU A 198 12.06 12.42 -28.61
N ARG A 199 12.91 11.62 -27.96
CA ARG A 199 14.36 11.59 -28.19
C ARG A 199 14.78 10.73 -29.37
N LEU A 200 14.06 9.64 -29.65
CA LEU A 200 14.39 8.70 -30.72
C LEU A 200 13.52 8.90 -31.96
N GLY A 201 12.21 9.10 -31.75
CA GLY A 201 11.25 9.31 -32.83
C GLY A 201 11.10 10.76 -33.26
N HIS A 202 11.77 11.70 -32.56
CA HIS A 202 11.67 13.15 -32.78
C HIS A 202 10.22 13.67 -32.84
N SER A 203 9.28 12.99 -32.17
CA SER A 203 7.85 13.29 -32.23
C SER A 203 7.37 13.96 -30.95
N VAL A 204 7.13 15.28 -31.04
CA VAL A 204 6.56 16.07 -29.93
C VAL A 204 5.09 15.70 -29.69
N ILE A 205 4.35 15.37 -30.76
CA ILE A 205 2.95 14.92 -30.65
C ILE A 205 2.89 13.55 -29.99
N GLY A 206 3.75 12.60 -30.40
CA GLY A 206 3.82 11.27 -29.79
C GLY A 206 4.19 11.34 -28.31
N HIS A 207 5.15 12.19 -27.95
CA HIS A 207 5.43 12.52 -26.57
C HIS A 207 4.19 13.01 -25.83
N GLY A 208 3.50 14.03 -26.37
CA GLY A 208 2.28 14.58 -25.75
C GLY A 208 1.17 13.56 -25.53
N ILE A 209 0.91 12.69 -26.52
CA ILE A 209 -0.13 11.64 -26.42
C ILE A 209 0.20 10.64 -25.30
N ILE A 210 1.44 10.14 -25.26
CA ILE A 210 1.85 9.16 -24.25
C ILE A 210 1.85 9.79 -22.85
N GLN A 211 2.26 11.06 -22.73
CA GLN A 211 2.22 11.81 -21.46
C GLN A 211 0.78 12.02 -20.99
N ALA A 212 -0.15 12.33 -21.89
CA ALA A 212 -1.57 12.45 -21.56
C ALA A 212 -2.14 11.11 -21.08
N LEU A 213 -1.82 10.00 -21.77
CA LEU A 213 -2.23 8.66 -21.35
C LEU A 213 -1.65 8.29 -19.98
N ALA A 214 -0.37 8.54 -19.75
CA ALA A 214 0.27 8.33 -18.44
C ALA A 214 -0.43 9.12 -17.34
N TYR A 215 -0.79 10.38 -17.62
CA TYR A 215 -1.49 11.22 -16.65
C TYR A 215 -2.91 10.73 -16.36
N CYS A 216 -3.64 10.17 -17.34
CA CYS A 216 -4.92 9.49 -17.09
C CYS A 216 -4.75 8.31 -16.11
N PHE A 217 -3.68 7.52 -16.26
CA PHE A 217 -3.37 6.44 -15.32
C PHE A 217 -3.08 6.98 -13.92
N VAL A 218 -2.33 8.08 -13.82
CA VAL A 218 -2.07 8.77 -12.55
C VAL A 218 -3.37 9.26 -11.91
N ILE A 219 -4.32 9.83 -12.68
CA ILE A 219 -5.62 10.28 -12.14
C ILE A 219 -6.41 9.11 -11.55
N ILE A 220 -6.50 7.99 -12.27
CA ILE A 220 -7.22 6.79 -11.80
C ILE A 220 -6.54 6.22 -10.55
N GLY A 221 -5.22 6.04 -10.60
CA GLY A 221 -4.45 5.55 -9.46
C GLY A 221 -4.55 6.48 -8.25
N PHE A 222 -4.43 7.79 -8.46
CA PHE A 222 -4.55 8.77 -7.38
C PHE A 222 -5.96 8.74 -6.77
N GLY A 223 -7.01 8.71 -7.61
CA GLY A 223 -8.40 8.63 -7.15
C GLY A 223 -8.68 7.40 -6.28
N THR A 224 -8.18 6.23 -6.68
CA THR A 224 -8.31 5.02 -5.84
C THR A 224 -7.48 5.10 -4.56
N GLY A 225 -6.30 5.74 -4.58
CA GLY A 225 -5.49 6.00 -3.38
C GLY A 225 -6.17 6.94 -2.37
N ILE A 226 -6.84 7.99 -2.85
CA ILE A 226 -7.67 8.87 -2.01
C ILE A 226 -8.87 8.11 -1.45
N TYR A 227 -9.56 7.31 -2.27
CA TYR A 227 -10.68 6.49 -1.83
C TYR A 227 -10.28 5.50 -0.72
N LEU A 228 -9.12 4.84 -0.88
CA LEU A 228 -8.55 3.97 0.15
C LEU A 228 -8.29 4.74 1.44
N SER A 229 -7.73 5.95 1.34
CA SER A 229 -7.43 6.77 2.51
C SER A 229 -8.70 7.13 3.27
N ASP A 230 -9.76 7.52 2.55
CA ASP A 230 -11.07 7.88 3.10
C ASP A 230 -11.78 6.69 3.77
N LYS A 231 -11.90 5.57 3.05
CA LYS A 231 -12.69 4.43 3.48
C LYS A 231 -12.05 3.59 4.57
N PHE A 232 -10.73 3.51 4.59
CA PHE A 232 -9.99 2.65 5.52
C PHE A 232 -9.22 3.46 6.58
N GLY A 233 -9.56 4.74 6.74
CA GLY A 233 -9.09 5.56 7.86
C GLY A 233 -7.60 5.92 7.80
N TYR A 234 -7.01 5.99 6.60
CA TYR A 234 -5.66 6.55 6.35
C TYR A 234 -5.70 8.07 6.05
N ASN A 235 -6.74 8.76 6.51
CA ASN A 235 -7.06 10.17 6.22
C ASN A 235 -6.11 11.23 6.78
N GLU A 236 -5.13 10.82 7.57
CA GLU A 236 -4.20 11.76 8.21
C GLU A 236 -3.12 12.25 7.23
N TYR A 237 -2.99 11.63 6.03
CA TYR A 237 -2.03 12.00 4.97
C TYR A 237 -0.59 12.25 5.46
N ASN A 238 -0.17 11.54 6.50
CA ASN A 238 1.07 11.80 7.23
C ASN A 238 2.20 10.84 6.86
N THR A 239 1.96 9.86 5.98
CA THR A 239 3.04 8.98 5.52
C THR A 239 3.86 9.66 4.43
N ALA A 240 5.16 9.34 4.37
CA ALA A 240 6.04 9.84 3.30
C ALA A 240 5.48 9.54 1.90
N HIS A 241 4.90 8.34 1.71
CA HIS A 241 4.29 7.93 0.45
C HIS A 241 3.11 8.84 0.03
N GLN A 242 2.21 9.13 0.97
CA GLN A 242 1.03 9.96 0.73
C GLN A 242 1.44 11.41 0.43
N ILE A 243 2.34 12.00 1.23
CA ILE A 243 2.82 13.38 1.05
C ILE A 243 3.52 13.52 -0.31
N ILE A 244 4.45 12.62 -0.63
CA ILE A 244 5.14 12.62 -1.92
C ILE A 244 4.15 12.42 -3.06
N GLY A 245 3.18 11.51 -2.91
CA GLY A 245 2.14 11.26 -3.92
C GLY A 245 1.28 12.50 -4.23
N LEU A 246 0.86 13.24 -3.20
CA LEU A 246 0.12 14.49 -3.35
C LEU A 246 0.93 15.57 -4.06
N VAL A 247 2.19 15.76 -3.66
CA VAL A 247 3.11 16.71 -4.30
C VAL A 247 3.37 16.32 -5.75
N LEU A 248 3.59 15.04 -6.04
CA LEU A 248 3.77 14.51 -7.40
C LEU A 248 2.54 14.81 -8.27
N PHE A 249 1.32 14.55 -7.78
CA PHE A 249 0.10 14.80 -8.52
C PHE A 249 -0.04 16.29 -8.91
N ALA A 250 0.20 17.19 -7.96
CA ALA A 250 0.14 18.63 -8.20
C ALA A 250 1.23 19.11 -9.17
N LEU A 251 2.47 18.68 -8.99
CA LEU A 251 3.58 19.07 -9.86
C LEU A 251 3.46 18.47 -11.27
N LEU A 252 2.87 17.28 -11.43
CA LEU A 252 2.57 16.72 -12.75
C LEU A 252 1.54 17.56 -13.52
N ALA A 253 0.54 18.11 -12.84
CA ALA A 253 -0.40 19.04 -13.47
C ALA A 253 0.32 20.30 -13.99
N ILE A 254 1.21 20.88 -13.17
CA ILE A 254 2.05 22.02 -13.56
C ILE A 254 2.97 21.66 -14.73
N GLN A 255 3.58 20.47 -14.69
CA GLN A 255 4.44 19.95 -15.74
C GLN A 255 3.69 19.81 -17.08
N ALA A 256 2.46 19.26 -17.05
CA ALA A 256 1.63 19.08 -18.24
C ALA A 256 1.21 20.43 -18.85
N LEU A 257 0.70 21.36 -18.02
CA LEU A 257 0.33 22.71 -18.48
C LEU A 257 1.54 23.48 -19.01
N GLY A 258 2.66 23.44 -18.29
CA GLY A 258 3.91 24.07 -18.71
C GLY A 258 4.44 23.51 -20.04
N GLY A 259 4.32 22.19 -20.24
CA GLY A 259 4.68 21.54 -21.50
C GLY A 259 3.81 21.99 -22.68
N LEU A 260 2.49 22.07 -22.47
CA LEU A 260 1.54 22.55 -23.48
C LEU A 260 1.79 24.03 -23.84
N ILE A 261 1.94 24.89 -22.84
CA ILE A 261 2.23 26.31 -23.04
C ILE A 261 3.56 26.49 -23.80
N HIS A 262 4.61 25.75 -23.39
CA HIS A 262 5.89 25.76 -24.08
C HIS A 262 5.74 25.36 -25.56
N HIS A 263 5.00 24.28 -25.84
CA HIS A 263 4.79 23.82 -27.20
C HIS A 263 4.05 24.86 -28.06
N LEU A 264 2.99 25.48 -27.53
CA LEU A 264 2.23 26.51 -28.24
C LEU A 264 3.07 27.76 -28.53
N LEU A 265 3.87 28.21 -27.56
CA LEU A 265 4.76 29.36 -27.73
C LEU A 265 5.91 29.07 -28.71
N PHE A 266 6.47 27.86 -28.65
CA PHE A 266 7.51 27.42 -29.57
C PHE A 266 7.00 27.35 -31.02
N ARG A 267 5.76 26.87 -31.23
CA ARG A 267 5.11 26.85 -32.55
C ARG A 267 4.88 28.27 -33.11
N ARG A 268 4.77 29.28 -32.25
CA ARG A 268 4.69 30.70 -32.61
C ARG A 268 6.06 31.38 -32.77
N GLY A 269 7.17 30.63 -32.67
CA GLY A 269 8.53 31.13 -32.88
C GLY A 269 9.23 31.69 -31.63
N HIS A 270 8.61 31.62 -30.45
CA HIS A 270 9.22 32.13 -29.22
C HIS A 270 10.10 31.08 -28.54
N LYS A 271 11.34 31.46 -28.23
CA LYS A 271 12.21 30.68 -27.32
C LYS A 271 11.82 30.99 -25.88
N THR A 272 11.51 29.96 -25.09
CA THR A 272 11.00 30.14 -23.72
C THR A 272 11.84 29.38 -22.69
N ILE A 273 12.04 29.98 -21.52
CA ILE A 273 12.72 29.36 -20.37
C ILE A 273 11.90 28.17 -19.84
N ILE A 274 10.57 28.21 -20.04
CA ILE A 274 9.61 27.16 -19.66
C ILE A 274 10.04 25.79 -20.18
N GLY A 275 10.60 25.68 -21.39
CA GLY A 275 11.08 24.40 -21.92
C GLY A 275 12.23 23.79 -21.11
N LYS A 276 13.15 24.62 -20.59
CA LYS A 276 14.24 24.14 -19.71
C LYS A 276 13.68 23.70 -18.36
N VAL A 277 12.79 24.50 -17.77
CA VAL A 277 12.13 24.18 -16.50
C VAL A 277 11.35 22.87 -16.63
N HIS A 278 10.53 22.72 -17.68
CA HIS A 278 9.79 21.49 -17.99
C HIS A 278 10.74 20.28 -18.11
N MET A 279 11.89 20.43 -18.76
CA MET A 279 12.84 19.32 -18.88
C MET A 279 13.40 18.89 -17.51
N PHE A 280 13.89 19.83 -16.70
CA PHE A 280 14.49 19.50 -15.40
C PHE A 280 13.45 19.01 -14.39
N LEU A 281 12.29 19.67 -14.33
CA LEU A 281 11.17 19.27 -13.48
C LEU A 281 10.70 17.86 -13.86
N GLY A 282 10.53 17.56 -15.14
CA GLY A 282 10.11 16.24 -15.62
C GLY A 282 11.06 15.11 -15.20
N ILE A 283 12.38 15.34 -15.24
CA ILE A 283 13.37 14.36 -14.76
C ILE A 283 13.20 14.13 -13.26
N GLY A 284 13.06 15.20 -12.48
CA GLY A 284 12.84 15.11 -11.04
C GLY A 284 11.57 14.34 -10.68
N LEU A 285 10.47 14.60 -11.39
CA LEU A 285 9.18 13.93 -11.13
C LEU A 285 9.21 12.44 -11.45
N ILE A 286 9.91 12.01 -12.51
CA ILE A 286 10.08 10.58 -12.81
C ILE A 286 10.86 9.89 -11.69
N ILE A 287 11.97 10.48 -11.22
CA ILE A 287 12.79 9.91 -10.15
C ILE A 287 11.99 9.82 -8.85
N LEU A 288 11.32 10.91 -8.46
CA LEU A 288 10.46 10.94 -7.26
C LEU A 288 9.35 9.89 -7.35
N GLY A 289 8.71 9.73 -8.50
CA GLY A 289 7.67 8.73 -8.72
C GLY A 289 8.17 7.30 -8.56
N ILE A 290 9.33 6.98 -9.14
CA ILE A 290 9.97 5.65 -8.99
C ILE A 290 10.31 5.36 -7.52
N VAL A 291 10.89 6.34 -6.81
CA VAL A 291 11.23 6.20 -5.39
C VAL A 291 9.99 6.11 -4.50
N ASN A 292 8.86 6.68 -4.92
CA ASN A 292 7.63 6.66 -4.14
C ASN A 292 6.94 5.27 -4.13
N VAL A 293 7.23 4.40 -5.10
CA VAL A 293 6.57 3.08 -5.21
C VAL A 293 6.96 2.13 -4.06
N PRO A 294 8.25 1.92 -3.71
CA PRO A 294 8.62 1.11 -2.55
C PRO A 294 8.04 1.62 -1.22
N LEU A 295 7.90 2.94 -1.07
CA LEU A 295 7.24 3.52 0.11
C LEU A 295 5.76 3.12 0.20
N GLY A 296 5.07 3.07 -0.95
CA GLY A 296 3.68 2.61 -1.03
C GLY A 296 3.53 1.12 -0.76
N LEU A 297 4.43 0.29 -1.29
CA LEU A 297 4.45 -1.15 -1.01
C LEU A 297 4.69 -1.44 0.47
N ASN A 298 5.59 -0.69 1.13
CA ASN A 298 5.78 -0.78 2.58
C ASN A 298 4.52 -0.38 3.35
N GLN A 299 3.82 0.68 2.91
CA GLN A 299 2.57 1.12 3.53
C GLN A 299 1.44 0.09 3.37
N ALA A 300 1.43 -0.65 2.26
CA ALA A 300 0.46 -1.71 1.98
C ALA A 300 0.77 -3.05 2.67
N GLY A 301 1.86 -3.15 3.45
CA GLY A 301 2.31 -4.41 4.05
C GLY A 301 2.98 -5.38 3.06
N ASP A 302 3.23 -4.93 1.82
CA ASP A 302 3.69 -5.71 0.68
C ASP A 302 5.19 -5.51 0.38
N SER A 303 5.99 -5.20 1.41
CA SER A 303 7.42 -4.87 1.30
C SER A 303 8.26 -5.97 0.63
N ASN A 304 7.79 -7.22 0.68
CA ASN A 304 8.43 -8.37 0.05
C ASN A 304 8.58 -8.21 -1.48
N TYR A 305 7.70 -7.42 -2.11
CA TYR A 305 7.76 -7.15 -3.55
C TYR A 305 8.75 -6.05 -3.92
N ASN A 306 9.33 -5.31 -2.96
CA ASN A 306 10.27 -4.22 -3.24
C ASN A 306 11.50 -4.71 -4.02
N THR A 307 12.07 -5.86 -3.64
CA THR A 307 13.26 -6.41 -4.31
C THR A 307 12.96 -6.70 -5.78
N ALA A 308 11.82 -7.35 -6.07
CA ALA A 308 11.40 -7.64 -7.43
C ALA A 308 11.16 -6.34 -8.23
N TYR A 309 10.49 -5.35 -7.62
CA TYR A 309 10.27 -4.04 -8.23
C TYR A 309 11.58 -3.35 -8.61
N ILE A 310 12.55 -3.29 -7.69
CA ILE A 310 13.84 -2.64 -7.91
C ILE A 310 14.60 -3.32 -9.06
N ILE A 311 14.57 -4.66 -9.13
CA ILE A 311 15.20 -5.42 -10.22
C ILE A 311 14.56 -5.04 -11.57
N VAL A 312 13.23 -5.01 -11.65
CA VAL A 312 12.50 -4.64 -12.89
C VAL A 312 12.84 -3.21 -13.31
N VAL A 313 12.81 -2.25 -12.38
CA VAL A 313 13.16 -0.85 -12.67
C VAL A 313 14.62 -0.72 -13.10
N ALA A 314 15.55 -1.45 -12.49
CA ALA A 314 16.95 -1.43 -12.86
C ALA A 314 17.17 -1.96 -14.29
N ILE A 315 16.49 -3.08 -14.65
CA ILE A 315 16.55 -3.65 -16.01
C ILE A 315 15.98 -2.66 -17.03
N LEU A 316 14.78 -2.12 -16.78
CA LEU A 316 14.15 -1.16 -17.70
C LEU A 316 14.96 0.14 -17.82
N GLY A 317 15.54 0.62 -16.72
CA GLY A 317 16.44 1.76 -16.70
C GLY A 317 17.70 1.50 -17.53
N ALA A 318 18.31 0.32 -17.39
CA ALA A 318 19.46 -0.07 -18.20
C ALA A 318 19.13 -0.14 -19.70
N ILE A 319 17.97 -0.72 -20.06
CA ILE A 319 17.47 -0.76 -21.45
C ILE A 319 17.27 0.65 -21.99
N TYR A 320 16.61 1.53 -21.22
CA TYR A 320 16.39 2.92 -21.61
C TYR A 320 17.72 3.65 -21.88
N LEU A 321 18.70 3.51 -20.98
CA LEU A 321 20.02 4.11 -21.14
C LEU A 321 20.76 3.53 -22.35
N ALA A 322 20.69 2.22 -22.59
CA ALA A 322 21.30 1.55 -23.74
C ALA A 322 20.71 2.04 -25.06
N LEU A 323 19.37 2.12 -25.17
CA LEU A 323 18.68 2.65 -26.36
C LEU A 323 19.08 4.11 -26.62
N ARG A 324 19.15 4.91 -25.56
CA ARG A 324 19.54 6.33 -25.66
C ARG A 324 21.00 6.49 -26.08
N PHE A 325 21.91 5.67 -25.54
CA PHE A 325 23.31 5.66 -25.92
C PHE A 325 23.49 5.22 -27.38
N PHE A 326 22.83 4.12 -27.77
CA PHE A 326 22.88 3.60 -29.14
C PHE A 326 22.41 4.64 -30.17
N ALA A 327 21.30 5.33 -29.88
CA ALA A 327 20.79 6.37 -30.76
C ALA A 327 21.73 7.57 -30.90
N LEU A 328 22.33 8.03 -29.79
CA LEU A 328 23.33 9.10 -29.82
C LEU A 328 24.58 8.69 -30.61
N TRP A 329 25.03 7.45 -30.43
CA TRP A 329 26.17 6.91 -31.15
C TRP A 329 25.90 6.78 -32.66
N ARG A 330 24.71 6.29 -33.05
CA ARG A 330 24.29 6.19 -34.46
C ARG A 330 24.22 7.56 -35.12
N ASN A 331 23.54 8.53 -34.50
CA ASN A 331 23.40 9.87 -35.08
C ASN A 331 24.76 10.56 -35.25
N ARG A 332 25.70 10.39 -34.31
CA ARG A 332 27.07 10.90 -34.45
C ARG A 332 27.81 10.28 -35.64
N ARG A 333 27.63 8.98 -35.91
CA ARG A 333 28.23 8.30 -37.05
C ARG A 333 27.67 8.78 -38.38
N GLU A 334 26.35 8.97 -38.47
CA GLU A 334 25.68 9.51 -39.66
C GLU A 334 26.17 10.93 -39.96
N THR A 335 26.23 11.83 -38.97
CA THR A 335 26.77 13.20 -39.17
C THR A 335 28.24 13.21 -39.60
N LYS A 336 29.04 12.26 -39.12
CA LYS A 336 30.45 12.13 -39.50
C LYS A 336 30.60 11.63 -40.94
N ARG A 337 29.72 10.72 -41.38
CA ARG A 337 29.65 10.22 -42.76
C ARG A 337 29.22 11.33 -43.73
N GLU A 338 28.13 12.04 -43.44
CA GLU A 338 27.66 13.15 -44.29
C GLU A 338 28.68 14.29 -44.38
N GLY A 339 29.35 14.62 -43.27
CA GLY A 339 30.45 15.60 -43.28
C GLY A 339 31.63 15.16 -44.13
N SER A 340 31.95 13.86 -44.14
CA SER A 340 33.00 13.28 -44.99
C SER A 340 32.61 13.30 -46.47
N GLU A 341 31.38 12.92 -46.84
CA GLU A 341 30.92 12.97 -48.24
C GLU A 341 30.86 14.40 -48.80
N LYS A 342 30.34 15.36 -48.02
CA LYS A 342 30.35 16.78 -48.43
C LYS A 342 31.77 17.33 -48.58
N GLY A 343 32.71 16.88 -47.76
CA GLY A 343 34.13 17.23 -47.87
C GLY A 343 34.78 16.68 -49.15
N VAL A 344 34.44 15.45 -49.54
CA VAL A 344 34.93 14.82 -50.78
C VAL A 344 34.37 15.51 -52.02
N LEU A 345 33.05 15.79 -52.08
CA LEU A 345 32.41 16.48 -53.20
C LEU A 345 32.96 17.88 -53.42
N ARG A 346 33.19 18.64 -52.34
CA ARG A 346 33.76 19.99 -52.43
C ARG A 346 35.21 20.00 -52.93
N ARG A 347 35.99 18.95 -52.62
CA ARG A 347 37.37 18.80 -53.10
C ARG A 347 37.39 18.42 -54.58
N GLY A 348 36.50 17.53 -55.02
CA GLY A 348 36.33 17.16 -56.44
C GLY A 348 35.90 18.33 -57.33
N SER A 349 34.94 19.15 -56.87
CA SER A 349 34.53 20.36 -57.59
C SER A 349 35.65 21.39 -57.76
N SER A 350 36.57 21.52 -56.78
CA SER A 350 37.70 22.46 -56.90
C SER A 350 38.80 21.97 -57.85
N SER A 351 38.94 20.66 -58.03
CA SER A 351 39.91 20.08 -58.97
C SER A 351 39.45 20.16 -60.42
N ASP A 352 38.14 20.08 -60.68
CA ASP A 352 37.58 20.20 -62.03
C ASP A 352 37.61 21.66 -62.54
N GLU A 353 37.47 22.64 -61.65
CA GLU A 353 37.57 24.08 -61.99
C GLU A 353 39.03 24.51 -62.27
N ALA A 354 40.02 23.80 -61.71
CA ALA A 354 41.43 24.05 -61.94
C ALA A 354 41.99 23.38 -63.23
N ALA A 355 41.24 22.48 -63.86
CA ALA A 355 41.69 21.72 -65.04
C ALA A 355 41.23 22.31 -66.39
N VAL A 356 40.53 23.46 -66.40
CA VAL A 356 39.92 24.07 -67.61
C VAL A 356 40.63 25.38 -68.03
N ILE A 357 41.84 25.65 -67.56
CA ILE A 357 42.62 26.85 -67.96
C ILE A 357 43.83 26.46 -68.79
#